data_AF-A5BS71-F1
#
_entry.id   AF-A5BS71-F1
#
_cell.length_a   1.000
_cell.length_b   1.000
_cell.length_c   1.000
_cell.angle_alpha   90.00
_cell.angle_beta   90.00
_cell.angle_gamma   90.00
#
_symmetry.space_group_name_H-M   'P 1'
#
loop_
_entity.id
_entity.type
_entity.pdbx_description
1 polymer ?
#
loop_
_entity_poly.entity_id
_entity_poly.type
_entity_poly.pdbx_seq_one_letter_code
_entity_poly.pdbx_strand_id
1 'polypeptide(L)'
;MATTSKTILLFCILISLFLISSAQSCSNYTFSGTKIFKSCKDLPYLQAHLHWNYIASTRKVDIAYRATPTSPGWIAWAINPTGTGMVGSEALVAFLNPNGSMTAYTTQINSYNPSMQPRALSFEVSNIRAEYSTNEMIIFAIVGPLKNGTTVNHVWQDGNSVSDNIPQMHSTSGPNIQSMEKLDFLSG
;
A
#
# COMPACT_ATOMS: atom_id res chain seq x y z
N MET A 1 -54.66 10.30 28.82
CA MET A 1 -53.23 10.21 29.21
C MET A 1 -52.58 9.19 28.30
N ALA A 2 -51.88 9.64 27.26
CA ALA A 2 -51.14 8.78 26.34
C ALA A 2 -49.71 9.32 26.24
N THR A 3 -48.82 8.76 27.04
CA THR A 3 -47.40 9.09 27.07
C THR A 3 -46.60 7.88 26.60
N THR A 4 -46.52 7.69 25.29
CA THR A 4 -45.69 6.65 24.66
C THR A 4 -45.28 7.11 23.26
N SER A 5 -44.38 8.10 23.17
CA SER A 5 -43.87 8.54 21.86
C SER A 5 -42.41 9.02 21.86
N LYS A 6 -41.74 9.13 23.03
CA LYS A 6 -40.34 9.58 23.09
C LYS A 6 -39.29 8.47 23.12
N THR A 7 -39.64 7.25 23.54
CA THR A 7 -38.69 6.13 23.66
C THR A 7 -38.40 5.42 22.34
N ILE A 8 -39.28 5.54 21.33
CA ILE A 8 -39.10 4.88 20.03
C ILE A 8 -38.06 5.61 19.17
N LEU A 9 -37.97 6.94 19.28
CA LEU A 9 -37.02 7.74 18.48
C LEU A 9 -35.56 7.51 18.90
N LEU A 10 -35.31 7.19 20.17
CA LEU A 10 -33.95 6.95 20.69
C LEU A 10 -33.38 5.60 20.23
N PHE A 11 -34.25 4.61 19.96
CA PHE A 11 -33.82 3.27 19.53
C PHE A 11 -33.41 3.23 18.06
N CYS A 12 -33.97 4.11 17.20
CA CYS A 12 -33.61 4.18 15.78
C CYS A 12 -32.22 4.80 15.51
N ILE A 13 -31.72 5.66 16.42
CA ILE A 13 -30.39 6.28 16.28
C ILE A 13 -29.26 5.32 16.67
N LEU A 14 -29.53 4.33 17.53
CA LEU A 14 -28.54 3.34 17.97
C LEU A 14 -28.30 2.22 16.95
N ILE A 15 -29.24 1.97 16.04
CA ILE A 15 -29.12 0.91 15.02
C ILE A 15 -28.34 1.37 13.77
N SER A 16 -28.22 2.67 13.54
CA SER A 16 -27.57 3.24 12.35
C SER A 16 -26.03 3.32 12.43
N LEU A 17 -25.41 2.94 13.55
CA LEU A 17 -23.96 3.04 13.77
C LEU A 17 -23.19 1.73 13.54
N PHE A 18 -23.84 0.64 13.13
CA PHE A 18 -23.15 -0.59 12.76
C PHE A 18 -22.80 -0.62 11.27
N LEU A 19 -22.04 0.37 10.79
CA LEU A 19 -21.22 0.14 9.61
C LEU A 19 -20.07 -0.77 10.05
N ILE A 20 -20.28 -2.09 9.94
CA ILE A 20 -19.20 -3.06 10.07
C ILE A 20 -18.26 -2.80 8.89
N SER A 21 -17.21 -2.01 9.12
CA SER A 21 -16.06 -1.97 8.24
C SER A 21 -15.37 -3.32 8.38
N SER A 22 -15.69 -4.28 7.52
CA SER A 22 -14.93 -5.52 7.43
C SER A 22 -13.58 -5.19 6.80
N ALA A 23 -12.53 -5.09 7.62
CA ALA A 23 -11.17 -5.12 7.10
C ALA A 23 -10.97 -6.46 6.39
N GLN A 24 -10.71 -6.44 5.09
CA GLN A 24 -10.41 -7.66 4.36
C GLN A 24 -9.03 -8.15 4.80
N SER A 25 -8.96 -9.34 5.36
CA SER A 25 -7.68 -10.00 5.54
C SER A 25 -7.07 -10.31 4.18
N CYS A 26 -5.75 -10.34 4.16
CA CYS A 26 -4.93 -10.87 3.10
C CYS A 26 -5.51 -12.15 2.44
N SER A 27 -5.96 -13.13 3.24
CA SER A 27 -6.44 -14.43 2.76
C SER A 27 -7.77 -14.41 1.99
N ASN A 28 -8.61 -13.40 2.23
CA ASN A 28 -9.98 -13.38 1.73
C ASN A 28 -10.19 -12.32 0.64
N TYR A 29 -9.13 -11.61 0.27
CA TYR A 29 -9.25 -10.55 -0.72
C TYR A 29 -9.36 -11.09 -2.13
N THR A 30 -10.35 -10.60 -2.85
CA THR A 30 -10.55 -10.91 -4.27
C THR A 30 -10.19 -9.70 -5.11
N PHE A 31 -9.15 -9.85 -5.93
CA PHE A 31 -8.77 -8.81 -6.89
C PHE A 31 -9.79 -8.72 -8.02
N SER A 32 -9.94 -7.50 -8.56
CA SER A 32 -10.70 -7.29 -9.78
C SER A 32 -10.10 -8.12 -10.94
N GLY A 33 -10.97 -8.74 -11.74
CA GLY A 33 -10.54 -9.58 -12.88
C GLY A 33 -10.04 -10.98 -12.50
N THR A 34 -9.03 -11.47 -13.22
CA THR A 34 -8.52 -12.85 -13.11
C THR A 34 -7.21 -12.97 -12.34
N LYS A 35 -6.74 -11.89 -11.70
CA LYS A 35 -5.42 -11.89 -11.04
C LYS A 35 -5.51 -12.59 -9.68
N ILE A 36 -4.67 -13.62 -9.50
CA ILE A 36 -4.59 -14.42 -8.27
C ILE A 36 -3.16 -14.39 -7.74
N PHE A 37 -3.01 -14.13 -6.44
CA PHE A 37 -1.73 -14.22 -5.75
C PHE A 37 -1.76 -15.40 -4.77
N LYS A 38 -0.73 -16.24 -4.84
CA LYS A 38 -0.60 -17.43 -4.01
C LYS A 38 -0.16 -17.09 -2.59
N SER A 39 0.61 -16.04 -2.46
CA SER A 39 1.23 -15.62 -1.22
C SER A 39 0.77 -14.22 -0.87
N CYS A 40 0.63 -13.98 0.43
CA CYS A 40 0.28 -12.67 0.93
C CYS A 40 0.60 -12.51 2.42
N LYS A 41 0.71 -11.26 2.86
CA LYS A 41 0.97 -10.86 4.25
C LYS A 41 0.18 -9.61 4.61
N ASP A 42 -0.52 -9.68 5.75
CA ASP A 42 -1.03 -8.49 6.44
C ASP A 42 0.15 -7.75 7.08
N LEU A 43 0.33 -6.46 6.74
CA LEU A 43 1.38 -5.65 7.31
C LEU A 43 0.88 -5.00 8.62
N PRO A 44 1.73 -4.91 9.66
CA PRO A 44 1.28 -4.52 11.00
C PRO A 44 0.81 -3.06 11.12
N TYR A 45 1.12 -2.22 10.13
CA TYR A 45 0.90 -0.78 10.17
C TYR A 45 0.29 -0.26 8.86
N LEU A 46 -0.39 0.87 8.95
CA LEU A 46 -0.94 1.63 7.82
C LEU A 46 -2.05 0.91 7.01
N GLN A 47 -2.76 -0.04 7.64
CA GLN A 47 -3.84 -0.82 7.01
C GLN A 47 -3.40 -1.36 5.64
N ALA A 48 -2.20 -1.92 5.61
CA ALA A 48 -1.49 -2.28 4.41
C ALA A 48 -1.32 -3.79 4.30
N HIS A 49 -1.30 -4.28 3.06
CA HIS A 49 -1.16 -5.70 2.77
C HIS A 49 -0.30 -5.88 1.52
N LEU A 50 0.51 -6.93 1.50
CA LEU A 50 1.33 -7.26 0.35
C LEU A 50 0.96 -8.66 -0.15
N HIS A 51 0.62 -8.74 -1.43
CA HIS A 51 0.39 -9.99 -2.14
C HIS A 51 1.51 -10.20 -3.15
N TRP A 52 1.91 -11.45 -3.37
CA TRP A 52 2.92 -11.76 -4.36
C TRP A 52 2.83 -13.16 -4.95
N ASN A 53 3.44 -13.31 -6.12
CA ASN A 53 3.79 -14.56 -6.75
C ASN A 53 5.28 -14.52 -7.11
N TYR A 54 6.07 -15.45 -6.56
CA TYR A 54 7.46 -15.60 -6.99
C TYR A 54 7.53 -16.38 -8.32
N ILE A 55 8.19 -15.78 -9.32
CA ILE A 55 8.35 -16.34 -10.66
C ILE A 55 9.77 -16.90 -10.78
N ALA A 56 9.93 -18.19 -10.46
CA ALA A 56 11.24 -18.83 -10.37
C ALA A 56 12.05 -18.79 -11.68
N SER A 57 11.40 -18.92 -12.85
CA SER A 57 12.07 -18.92 -14.16
C SER A 57 12.78 -17.62 -14.49
N THR A 58 12.26 -16.48 -14.01
CA THR A 58 12.83 -15.15 -14.25
C THR A 58 13.42 -14.52 -12.99
N ARG A 59 13.31 -15.19 -11.83
CA ARG A 59 13.64 -14.66 -10.50
C ARG A 59 12.98 -13.31 -10.20
N LYS A 60 11.77 -13.10 -10.75
CA LYS A 60 10.97 -11.87 -10.56
C LYS A 60 9.85 -12.13 -9.57
N VAL A 61 9.27 -11.07 -9.05
CA VAL A 61 8.14 -11.11 -8.14
C VAL A 61 7.01 -10.28 -8.75
N ASP A 62 5.90 -10.92 -9.07
CA ASP A 62 4.66 -10.19 -9.38
C ASP A 62 3.99 -9.84 -8.05
N ILE A 63 3.73 -8.56 -7.81
CA ILE A 63 3.21 -8.05 -6.55
C ILE A 63 1.88 -7.30 -6.72
N ALA A 64 1.13 -7.24 -5.63
CA ALA A 64 0.15 -6.21 -5.37
C ALA A 64 0.32 -5.69 -3.94
N TYR A 65 0.73 -4.44 -3.79
CA TYR A 65 0.73 -3.74 -2.52
C TYR A 65 -0.55 -2.94 -2.40
N ARG A 66 -1.29 -3.13 -1.32
CA ARG A 66 -2.51 -2.38 -1.03
C ARG A 66 -2.38 -1.62 0.28
N ALA A 67 -3.07 -0.51 0.37
CA ALA A 67 -3.29 0.19 1.62
C ALA A 67 -4.61 0.95 1.57
N THR A 68 -5.20 1.14 2.75
CA THR A 68 -6.37 2.02 2.95
C THR A 68 -5.94 3.22 3.79
N PRO A 69 -5.43 4.30 3.16
CA PRO A 69 -5.03 5.51 3.87
C PRO A 69 -6.21 6.17 4.57
N THR A 70 -5.93 6.91 5.65
CA THR A 70 -6.96 7.65 6.40
C THR A 70 -7.54 8.84 5.64
N SER A 71 -6.81 9.36 4.65
CA SER A 71 -7.22 10.44 3.76
C SER A 71 -6.68 10.16 2.35
N PRO A 72 -7.38 10.58 1.28
CA PRO A 72 -6.80 10.56 -0.06
C PRO A 72 -5.46 11.29 -0.07
N GLY A 73 -4.48 10.68 -0.73
CA GLY A 73 -3.11 11.16 -0.78
C GLY A 73 -2.28 10.19 -1.61
N TRP A 74 -1.22 9.62 -1.05
CA TRP A 74 -0.35 8.69 -1.75
C TRP A 74 -0.01 7.47 -0.89
N ILE A 75 0.33 6.38 -1.56
CA ILE A 75 0.86 5.16 -0.95
C ILE A 75 2.17 4.77 -1.64
N ALA A 76 3.07 4.14 -0.90
CA ALA A 76 4.31 3.61 -1.45
C ALA A 76 4.71 2.29 -0.82
N TRP A 77 5.33 1.45 -1.63
CA TRP A 77 6.03 0.25 -1.20
C TRP A 77 7.42 0.23 -1.83
N ALA A 78 8.43 -0.11 -1.04
CA ALA A 78 9.81 -0.01 -1.49
C ALA A 78 10.66 -1.16 -0.96
N ILE A 79 11.72 -1.46 -1.71
CA ILE A 79 12.80 -2.35 -1.28
C ILE A 79 14.02 -1.48 -0.95
N ASN A 80 14.65 -1.72 0.20
CA ASN A 80 15.96 -1.14 0.50
C ASN A 80 17.07 -2.17 0.20
N PRO A 81 17.81 -2.04 -0.92
CA PRO A 81 18.88 -2.97 -1.27
C PRO A 81 20.14 -2.82 -0.40
N THR A 82 20.26 -1.73 0.35
CA THR A 82 21.50 -1.33 1.06
C THR A 82 21.36 -1.24 2.58
N GLY A 83 20.15 -1.33 3.11
CA GLY A 83 19.84 -1.12 4.52
C GLY A 83 18.44 -1.60 4.88
N THR A 84 17.96 -1.23 6.06
CA THR A 84 16.65 -1.66 6.61
C THR A 84 15.63 -0.54 6.78
N GLY A 85 16.04 0.72 6.64
CA GLY A 85 15.20 1.89 6.88
C GLY A 85 14.78 2.62 5.61
N MET A 86 14.22 3.83 5.77
CA MET A 86 13.74 4.67 4.66
C MET A 86 14.84 5.03 3.65
N VAL A 87 15.95 5.61 4.12
CA VAL A 87 17.04 6.09 3.25
C VAL A 87 17.75 4.91 2.58
N GLY A 88 17.90 5.01 1.26
CA GLY A 88 18.41 3.95 0.39
C GLY A 88 17.31 3.12 -0.28
N SER A 89 16.03 3.34 0.07
CA SER A 89 14.92 2.59 -0.50
C SER A 89 14.63 2.97 -1.95
N GLU A 90 14.20 1.99 -2.74
CA GLU A 90 13.79 2.11 -4.12
C GLU A 90 12.31 1.74 -4.22
N ALA A 91 11.48 2.74 -4.52
CA ALA A 91 10.06 2.73 -4.22
C ALA A 91 9.19 2.68 -5.47
N LEU A 92 8.07 1.98 -5.35
CA LEU A 92 6.88 2.15 -6.17
C LEU A 92 5.95 3.11 -5.42
N VAL A 93 5.47 4.14 -6.09
CA VAL A 93 4.57 5.13 -5.49
C VAL A 93 3.32 5.23 -6.33
N ALA A 94 2.18 5.41 -5.69
CA ALA A 94 0.93 5.74 -6.37
C ALA A 94 0.11 6.77 -5.60
N PHE A 95 -0.68 7.55 -6.34
CA PHE A 95 -1.63 8.50 -5.76
C PHE A 95 -2.83 8.72 -6.67
N LEU A 96 -3.91 9.21 -6.06
CA LEU A 96 -5.14 9.57 -6.74
C LEU A 96 -5.07 11.02 -7.22
N ASN A 97 -5.25 11.24 -8.51
CA ASN A 97 -5.34 12.57 -9.10
C ASN A 97 -6.72 13.21 -8.82
N PRO A 98 -6.84 14.55 -8.87
CA PRO A 98 -8.13 15.24 -8.70
C PRO A 98 -9.20 14.81 -9.71
N ASN A 99 -8.81 14.32 -10.89
CA ASN A 99 -9.71 13.81 -11.92
C ASN A 99 -10.16 12.35 -11.68
N GLY A 100 -9.77 11.74 -10.55
CA GLY A 100 -10.12 10.37 -10.18
C GLY A 100 -9.24 9.29 -10.80
N SER A 101 -8.27 9.63 -11.66
CA SER A 101 -7.31 8.67 -12.21
C SER A 101 -6.17 8.38 -11.25
N MET A 102 -5.60 7.18 -11.33
CA MET A 102 -4.40 6.81 -10.55
C MET A 102 -3.12 7.09 -11.34
N THR A 103 -2.13 7.68 -10.68
CA THR A 103 -0.75 7.75 -11.15
C THR A 103 0.08 6.74 -10.37
N ALA A 104 0.99 6.01 -11.05
CA ALA A 104 1.97 5.15 -10.40
C ALA A 104 3.31 5.18 -11.14
N TYR A 105 4.42 5.24 -10.39
CA TYR A 105 5.78 5.26 -10.95
C TYR A 105 6.82 4.80 -9.92
N THR A 106 8.05 4.62 -10.39
CA THR A 106 9.21 4.28 -9.56
C THR A 106 9.99 5.52 -9.12
N THR A 107 10.52 5.56 -7.90
CA THR A 107 11.39 6.65 -7.43
C THR A 107 12.46 6.13 -6.45
N GLN A 108 13.46 6.96 -6.15
CA GLN A 108 14.54 6.63 -5.22
C GLN A 108 14.47 7.52 -3.97
N ILE A 109 14.57 6.90 -2.80
CA ILE A 109 14.53 7.53 -1.50
C ILE A 109 15.97 7.68 -0.98
N ASN A 110 16.67 8.69 -1.48
CA ASN A 110 18.09 8.90 -1.20
C ASN A 110 18.37 9.75 0.06
N SER A 111 17.33 10.30 0.69
CA SER A 111 17.43 11.10 1.92
C SER A 111 16.08 11.12 2.63
N TYR A 112 15.99 11.83 3.76
CA TYR A 112 14.72 12.10 4.44
C TYR A 112 13.84 13.17 3.74
N ASN A 113 14.38 13.84 2.71
CA ASN A 113 13.63 14.76 1.86
C ASN A 113 13.97 14.50 0.38
N PRO A 114 13.60 13.32 -0.16
CA PRO A 114 13.87 12.96 -1.54
C PRO A 114 13.03 13.80 -2.50
N SER A 115 13.43 13.89 -3.78
CA SER A 115 12.66 14.66 -4.78
C SER A 115 11.29 14.05 -5.10
N MET A 116 11.09 12.76 -4.81
CA MET A 116 9.90 11.98 -5.17
C MET A 116 9.56 11.98 -6.67
N GLN A 117 10.48 12.43 -7.52
CA GLN A 117 10.33 12.43 -8.97
C GLN A 117 10.53 11.03 -9.55
N PRO A 118 9.93 10.71 -10.72
CA PRO A 118 10.16 9.44 -11.41
C PRO A 118 11.65 9.17 -11.65
N ARG A 119 12.11 7.97 -11.27
CA ARG A 119 13.49 7.53 -11.45
C ARG A 119 13.58 6.01 -11.60
N ALA A 120 14.52 5.56 -12.42
CA ALA A 120 14.84 4.14 -12.55
C ALA A 120 15.44 3.57 -11.25
N LEU A 121 15.19 2.30 -10.99
CA LEU A 121 15.68 1.57 -9.81
C LEU A 121 16.89 0.68 -10.18
N SER A 122 17.58 0.16 -9.17
CA SER A 122 18.70 -0.78 -9.33
C SER A 122 18.29 -2.18 -9.78
N PHE A 123 16.99 -2.48 -9.73
CA PHE A 123 16.34 -3.68 -10.24
C PHE A 123 15.23 -3.30 -11.24
N GLU A 124 14.91 -4.22 -12.15
CA GLU A 124 13.87 -3.95 -13.14
C GLU A 124 12.49 -3.90 -12.48
N VAL A 125 11.65 -2.99 -12.98
CA VAL A 125 10.23 -2.91 -12.66
C VAL A 125 9.45 -2.84 -13.97
N SER A 126 8.44 -3.69 -14.12
CA SER A 126 7.55 -3.69 -15.28
C SER A 126 6.09 -3.81 -14.86
N ASN A 127 5.17 -3.53 -15.79
CA ASN A 127 3.73 -3.62 -15.58
C ASN A 127 3.22 -2.83 -14.36
N ILE A 128 3.84 -1.67 -14.09
CA ILE A 128 3.39 -0.79 -13.03
C ILE A 128 2.02 -0.21 -13.39
N ARG A 129 1.07 -0.33 -12.47
CA ARG A 129 -0.25 0.27 -12.57
C ARG A 129 -0.84 0.39 -11.17
N ALA A 130 -1.79 1.30 -11.01
CA ALA A 130 -2.51 1.43 -9.75
C ALA A 130 -4.02 1.49 -9.95
N GLU A 131 -4.73 1.01 -8.94
CA GLU A 131 -6.20 1.03 -8.84
C GLU A 131 -6.61 1.77 -7.58
N TYR A 132 -7.79 2.40 -7.64
CA TYR A 132 -8.45 2.97 -6.47
C TYR A 132 -9.91 2.54 -6.47
N SER A 133 -10.34 1.88 -5.40
CA SER A 133 -11.72 1.46 -5.21
C SER A 133 -12.02 1.37 -3.72
N THR A 134 -13.22 1.81 -3.31
CA THR A 134 -13.69 1.64 -1.92
C THR A 134 -12.69 2.19 -0.89
N ASN A 135 -12.06 3.34 -1.19
CA ASN A 135 -11.02 3.99 -0.39
C ASN A 135 -9.70 3.22 -0.23
N GLU A 136 -9.52 2.13 -0.96
CA GLU A 136 -8.26 1.38 -1.02
C GLU A 136 -7.48 1.74 -2.28
N MET A 137 -6.18 1.98 -2.12
CA MET A 137 -5.23 2.10 -3.22
C MET A 137 -4.45 0.81 -3.37
N ILE A 138 -4.21 0.39 -4.61
CA ILE A 138 -3.44 -0.82 -4.92
C ILE A 138 -2.38 -0.48 -5.96
N ILE A 139 -1.13 -0.84 -5.70
CA ILE A 139 -0.01 -0.81 -6.66
C ILE A 139 0.25 -2.22 -7.13
N PHE A 140 0.19 -2.44 -8.44
CA PHE A 140 0.64 -3.68 -9.08
C PHE A 140 1.95 -3.43 -9.80
N ALA A 141 2.87 -4.39 -9.73
CA ALA A 141 4.11 -4.37 -10.51
C ALA A 141 4.73 -5.76 -10.58
N ILE A 142 5.62 -5.97 -11.54
CA ILE A 142 6.58 -7.07 -11.53
C ILE A 142 7.95 -6.47 -11.22
N VAL A 143 8.59 -6.93 -10.15
CA VAL A 143 9.90 -6.44 -9.69
C VAL A 143 10.98 -7.51 -9.78
N GLY A 144 12.22 -7.07 -9.97
CA GLY A 144 13.38 -7.93 -10.06
C GLY A 144 13.79 -8.27 -11.49
N PRO A 145 14.83 -9.09 -11.68
CA PRO A 145 15.44 -9.95 -10.67
C PRO A 145 16.15 -9.19 -9.56
N LEU A 146 16.02 -9.68 -8.33
CA LEU A 146 16.64 -9.08 -7.17
C LEU A 146 18.06 -9.65 -6.98
N LYS A 147 19.04 -8.77 -6.80
CA LYS A 147 20.46 -9.15 -6.73
C LYS A 147 20.77 -10.04 -5.52
N ASN A 148 20.14 -9.77 -4.38
CA ASN A 148 20.45 -10.39 -3.09
C ASN A 148 19.56 -11.60 -2.75
N GLY A 149 18.93 -12.22 -3.75
CA GLY A 149 18.04 -13.38 -3.56
C GLY A 149 16.58 -12.98 -3.38
N THR A 150 15.81 -13.83 -2.69
CA THR A 150 14.35 -13.64 -2.47
C THR A 150 14.04 -12.89 -1.20
N THR A 151 15.05 -12.67 -0.35
CA THR A 151 14.91 -11.96 0.91
C THR A 151 15.26 -10.49 0.74
N VAL A 152 14.35 -9.61 1.13
CA VAL A 152 14.48 -8.15 1.04
C VAL A 152 14.18 -7.48 2.36
N ASN A 153 14.79 -6.32 2.58
CA ASN A 153 14.25 -5.36 3.53
C ASN A 153 13.27 -4.49 2.76
N HIS A 154 12.03 -4.46 3.20
CA HIS A 154 11.02 -3.61 2.57
C HIS A 154 10.50 -2.56 3.56
N VAL A 155 10.00 -1.47 3.01
CA VAL A 155 9.36 -0.40 3.76
C VAL A 155 8.08 0.00 3.02
N TRP A 156 7.09 0.48 3.76
CA TRP A 156 5.85 0.95 3.17
C TRP A 156 5.38 2.21 3.85
N GLN A 157 4.71 3.07 3.10
CA GLN A 157 4.28 4.37 3.58
C GLN A 157 2.93 4.76 2.97
N ASP A 158 2.23 5.63 3.68
CA ASP A 158 1.16 6.46 3.16
C ASP A 158 1.43 7.92 3.51
N GLY A 159 0.81 8.83 2.78
CA GLY A 159 0.82 10.26 3.08
C GLY A 159 -0.47 10.90 2.60
N ASN A 160 -0.82 12.04 3.18
CA ASN A 160 -2.13 12.68 2.99
C ASN A 160 -2.10 13.85 2.00
N SER A 161 -0.98 14.11 1.32
CA SER A 161 -0.82 15.27 0.46
C SER A 161 0.06 14.99 -0.76
N VAL A 162 -0.40 15.48 -1.91
CA VAL A 162 0.32 15.49 -3.19
C VAL A 162 0.22 16.93 -3.72
N SER A 163 1.35 17.50 -4.11
CA SER A 163 1.44 18.85 -4.67
C SER A 163 2.20 18.77 -5.99
N ASP A 164 1.64 19.36 -7.05
CA ASP A 164 2.20 19.34 -8.41
C ASP A 164 2.57 17.93 -8.90
N ASN A 165 1.69 16.95 -8.61
CA ASN A 165 1.90 15.53 -8.90
C ASN A 165 3.09 14.88 -8.17
N ILE A 166 3.56 15.52 -7.09
CA ILE A 166 4.65 15.03 -6.25
C ILE A 166 4.12 14.72 -4.84
N PRO A 167 4.24 13.46 -4.38
CA PRO A 167 3.99 13.05 -3.00
C PRO A 167 4.73 13.93 -2.00
N GLN A 168 4.01 14.45 -1.02
CA GLN A 168 4.59 15.28 0.04
C GLN A 168 4.97 14.44 1.25
N MET A 169 5.71 15.05 2.19
CA MET A 169 6.17 14.41 3.42
C MET A 169 5.02 13.72 4.18
N HIS A 170 5.23 12.47 4.57
CA HIS A 170 4.33 11.73 5.46
C HIS A 170 4.66 12.02 6.93
N SER A 171 3.86 11.49 7.86
CA SER A 171 4.15 11.59 9.30
C SER A 171 5.53 11.00 9.62
N THR A 172 6.33 11.71 10.39
CA THR A 172 7.66 11.26 10.84
C THR A 172 7.61 10.59 12.22
N SER A 173 6.46 10.01 12.56
CA SER A 173 6.20 9.40 13.87
C SER A 173 5.20 8.25 13.77
N GLY A 174 5.09 7.46 14.83
CA GLY A 174 4.08 6.39 14.95
C GLY A 174 4.21 5.32 13.86
N PRO A 175 3.09 4.88 13.25
CA PRO A 175 3.08 3.81 12.26
C PRO A 175 4.10 4.00 11.11
N ASN A 176 4.26 5.21 10.58
CA ASN A 176 5.17 5.48 9.47
C ASN A 176 6.65 5.17 9.78
N ILE A 177 7.11 5.40 11.01
CA ILE A 177 8.49 5.03 11.40
C ILE A 177 8.62 3.54 11.77
N GLN A 178 7.51 2.83 11.90
CA GLN A 178 7.48 1.39 12.24
C GLN A 178 7.24 0.51 11.01
N SER A 179 6.81 1.08 9.89
CA SER A 179 6.50 0.40 8.63
C SER A 179 7.73 -0.08 7.85
N MET A 180 8.46 -1.01 8.46
CA MET A 180 9.61 -1.69 7.89
C MET A 180 9.72 -3.10 8.43
N GLU A 181 10.10 -4.05 7.59
CA GLU A 181 10.45 -5.41 8.02
C GLU A 181 11.29 -6.13 6.96
N LYS A 182 11.73 -7.34 7.31
CA LYS A 182 12.38 -8.26 6.38
C LYS A 182 11.32 -9.23 5.85
N LEU A 183 11.34 -9.46 4.53
CA LEU A 183 10.42 -10.35 3.83
C LEU A 183 11.22 -11.34 2.98
N ASP A 184 10.82 -12.61 2.98
CA ASP A 184 11.28 -13.59 2.01
C ASP A 184 10.15 -13.94 1.05
N PHE A 185 10.33 -13.69 -0.25
CA PHE A 185 9.31 -13.99 -1.26
C PHE A 185 9.04 -15.49 -1.46
N LEU A 186 9.80 -16.38 -0.80
CA LEU A 186 9.52 -17.81 -0.74
C LEU A 186 8.73 -18.24 0.52
N SER A 187 8.48 -17.34 1.47
CA SER A 187 7.87 -17.70 2.77
C SER A 187 6.34 -17.66 2.80
N GLY A 188 5.68 -17.52 1.65
CA GLY A 188 4.23 -17.39 1.57
C GLY A 188 3.54 -18.55 0.88
#